data_AF-A0A0D9RKX9-F1
#
_entry.id   AF-A0A0D9RKX9-F1
#
_cell.length_a   1.000
_cell.length_b   1.000
_cell.length_c   1.000
_cell.angle_alpha   90.00
_cell.angle_beta   90.00
_cell.angle_gamma   90.00
#
_symmetry.space_group_name_H-M   'P 1'
#
loop_
_entity.id
_entity.type
_entity.pdbx_description
1 polymer ?
#
loop_
_entity_poly.entity_id
_entity_poly.type
_entity_poly.pdbx_seq_one_letter_code
_entity_poly.pdbx_strand_id
1 'polypeptide(L)'
;MGEKPGTRVFKKSSPNCKLTVYLGKRDFVDHLDKVDPVDGVVLVDPDYLKDRKVFVTLTCAFRYGREDLDVLGLSFRKDLFIATYQAFPPVPNPPRPPTRLQDRLLRKLGQHAHPFFFTIPQNLPCSVTLQPGPEDTGKACGVDFEIRAFCAKSLEEKSHKRNSVRLVIRKVQFAPEKPGPQPSAETTRHFLMSDRSLHLEASLDKELYYHGEPLSVNVHVTNNSTKTVKKIKVSVRQYADICLFSTAQYKCPVAQLEQDDQVSPSSTFCKVYTITPLLSDNREKRGLALDGKLKHEDTNLASSTIVKEGANKEVLGILVSYRVKVKLVVSRGGDVSVELPFVLMHPKPHDHTPLPRPQSAAPETDVPVDTNLIEFDTNYATDDDIVFEDFARLRLKGMKDDDYDDQLC
;
A
#
# COMPACT_ATOMS: atom_id res chain seq x y z
N MET A 1 32.81 -12.73 -2.18
CA MET A 1 31.81 -12.53 -3.24
C MET A 1 30.46 -12.76 -2.61
N GLY A 2 29.65 -11.72 -2.39
CA GLY A 2 28.26 -11.93 -1.97
C GLY A 2 27.49 -12.45 -3.18
N GLU A 3 26.84 -13.59 -3.05
CA GLU A 3 25.89 -14.08 -4.06
C GLU A 3 24.88 -12.98 -4.36
N LYS A 4 24.80 -12.55 -5.62
CA LYS A 4 23.72 -11.66 -6.05
C LYS A 4 22.44 -12.47 -5.89
N PRO A 5 21.47 -12.02 -5.09
CA PRO A 5 20.20 -12.74 -4.97
C PRO A 5 19.55 -12.79 -6.35
N GLY A 6 19.19 -13.99 -6.79
CA GLY A 6 18.54 -14.21 -8.08
C GLY A 6 17.26 -13.36 -8.23
N THR A 7 16.87 -13.10 -9.46
CA THR A 7 15.63 -12.36 -9.75
C THR A 7 14.43 -13.20 -9.33
N ARG A 8 13.75 -12.80 -8.25
CA ARG A 8 12.56 -13.50 -7.74
C ARG A 8 11.37 -13.24 -8.65
N VAL A 9 10.64 -14.31 -9.01
CA VAL A 9 9.41 -14.24 -9.80
C VAL A 9 8.33 -15.06 -9.12
N PHE A 10 7.18 -14.45 -8.89
CA PHE A 10 6.03 -15.09 -8.27
C PHE A 10 5.19 -15.81 -9.32
N LYS A 11 4.73 -17.01 -9.02
CA LYS A 11 3.84 -17.78 -9.89
C LYS A 11 2.60 -18.28 -9.17
N LYS A 12 1.51 -18.41 -9.92
CA LYS A 12 0.30 -19.11 -9.46
C LYS A 12 -0.31 -19.90 -10.60
N SER A 13 -0.64 -21.15 -10.35
CA SER A 13 -1.28 -22.04 -11.32
C SER A 13 -2.80 -22.12 -11.09
N SER A 14 -3.53 -22.48 -12.14
CA SER A 14 -4.96 -22.79 -12.05
C SER A 14 -5.16 -24.11 -11.31
N PRO A 15 -6.35 -24.37 -10.74
CA PRO A 15 -6.62 -25.63 -10.04
C PRO A 15 -6.36 -26.88 -10.90
N ASN A 16 -6.61 -26.80 -12.21
CA ASN A 16 -6.29 -27.88 -13.15
C ASN A 16 -4.84 -27.90 -13.67
N CYS A 17 -3.98 -26.99 -13.20
CA CYS A 17 -2.58 -26.83 -13.62
C CYS A 17 -2.35 -26.58 -15.12
N LYS A 18 -3.38 -26.15 -15.87
CA LYS A 18 -3.29 -25.89 -17.32
C LYS A 18 -2.95 -24.45 -17.68
N LEU A 19 -3.01 -23.55 -16.70
CA LEU A 19 -2.74 -22.12 -16.86
C LEU A 19 -1.90 -21.65 -15.68
N THR A 20 -0.78 -21.00 -15.93
CA THR A 20 0.09 -20.47 -14.85
C THR A 20 0.46 -19.02 -15.15
N VAL A 21 0.28 -18.15 -14.17
CA VAL A 21 0.63 -16.72 -14.28
C VAL A 21 1.92 -16.46 -13.52
N TYR A 22 2.82 -15.69 -14.13
CA TYR A 22 4.10 -15.25 -13.57
C TYR A 22 4.14 -13.72 -13.47
N LEU A 23 4.55 -13.19 -12.31
CA LEU A 23 4.69 -11.77 -12.03
C LEU A 23 6.01 -11.48 -11.32
N GLY A 24 6.67 -10.39 -11.68
CA GLY A 24 7.91 -9.97 -11.01
C GLY A 24 7.69 -9.35 -9.62
N LYS A 25 6.50 -8.81 -9.36
CA LYS A 25 6.16 -8.09 -8.13
C LYS A 25 4.73 -8.39 -7.70
N ARG A 26 4.46 -8.28 -6.38
CA ARG A 26 3.09 -8.33 -5.81
C ARG A 26 2.54 -6.94 -5.48
N ASP A 27 3.44 -5.97 -5.31
CA ASP A 27 3.15 -4.59 -4.90
C ASP A 27 3.66 -3.66 -6.00
N PHE A 28 2.77 -2.77 -6.47
CA PHE A 28 3.01 -1.82 -7.55
C PHE A 28 2.91 -0.41 -7.01
N VAL A 29 3.92 0.40 -7.29
CA VAL A 29 4.12 1.70 -6.68
C VAL A 29 3.37 2.78 -7.44
N ASP A 30 2.62 3.61 -6.72
CA ASP A 30 2.10 4.89 -7.18
C ASP A 30 3.07 6.01 -6.80
N HIS A 31 3.64 6.64 -7.82
CA HIS A 31 4.60 7.73 -7.71
C HIS A 31 3.92 9.12 -7.76
N LEU A 32 2.58 9.20 -7.72
CA LEU A 32 1.74 10.40 -7.95
C LEU A 32 1.69 10.87 -9.41
N ASP A 33 2.82 10.80 -10.12
CA ASP A 33 2.95 11.17 -11.54
C ASP A 33 2.76 9.99 -12.49
N LYS A 34 2.99 8.76 -12.00
CA LYS A 34 2.80 7.50 -12.72
C LYS A 34 2.65 6.34 -11.75
N VAL A 35 2.08 5.23 -12.22
CA VAL A 35 2.02 3.98 -11.47
C VAL A 35 2.90 2.95 -12.18
N ASP A 36 3.65 2.16 -11.42
CA ASP A 36 4.41 1.03 -11.96
C ASP A 36 3.50 0.12 -12.79
N PRO A 37 3.84 -0.17 -14.06
CA PRO A 37 3.03 -1.05 -14.89
C PRO A 37 3.05 -2.49 -14.36
N VAL A 38 1.95 -3.20 -14.58
CA VAL A 38 1.83 -4.61 -14.25
C VAL A 38 2.29 -5.42 -15.45
N ASP A 39 3.53 -5.92 -15.39
CA ASP A 39 4.11 -6.77 -16.42
C ASP A 39 4.16 -8.24 -15.97
N GLY A 40 3.69 -9.15 -16.81
CA GLY A 40 3.66 -10.58 -16.50
C GLY A 40 3.71 -11.47 -17.73
N VAL A 41 3.77 -12.78 -17.47
CA VAL A 41 3.75 -13.84 -18.49
C VAL A 41 2.75 -14.89 -18.07
N VAL A 42 1.98 -15.41 -19.03
CA VAL A 42 1.09 -16.56 -18.84
C VAL A 42 1.66 -17.75 -19.59
N LEU A 43 1.83 -18.87 -18.89
CA LEU A 43 2.15 -20.17 -19.48
C LEU A 43 0.85 -20.95 -19.65
N VAL A 44 0.66 -21.53 -20.82
CA VAL A 44 -0.55 -22.27 -21.17
C VAL A 44 -0.23 -23.65 -21.70
N ASP A 45 -1.03 -24.63 -21.33
CA ASP A 45 -0.94 -25.96 -21.93
C ASP A 45 -1.65 -25.98 -23.31
N PRO A 46 -0.93 -26.24 -24.42
CA PRO A 46 -1.50 -26.24 -25.76
C PRO A 46 -2.56 -27.34 -25.96
N ASP A 47 -2.41 -28.50 -25.32
CA ASP A 47 -3.35 -29.63 -25.44
C ASP A 47 -4.70 -29.28 -24.80
N TYR A 48 -4.68 -28.43 -23.78
CA TYR A 48 -5.88 -27.91 -23.16
C TYR A 48 -6.53 -26.85 -24.05
N LEU A 49 -5.75 -26.01 -24.73
CA LEU A 49 -6.25 -24.78 -25.31
C LEU A 49 -7.25 -24.99 -26.46
N LYS A 50 -6.99 -25.95 -27.36
CA LYS A 50 -7.87 -26.28 -28.51
C LYS A 50 -8.32 -25.01 -29.26
N ASP A 51 -9.64 -24.73 -29.30
CA ASP A 51 -10.28 -23.58 -29.95
C ASP A 51 -10.49 -22.37 -29.02
N ARG A 52 -9.97 -22.42 -27.78
CA ARG A 52 -10.17 -21.38 -26.76
C ARG A 52 -9.07 -20.32 -26.80
N LYS A 53 -9.39 -19.16 -26.26
CA LYS A 53 -8.49 -18.02 -26.08
C LYS A 53 -8.11 -17.88 -24.61
N VAL A 54 -7.03 -17.15 -24.34
CA VAL A 54 -6.58 -16.83 -22.98
C VAL A 54 -6.66 -15.33 -22.80
N PHE A 55 -7.46 -14.94 -21.81
CA PHE A 55 -7.63 -13.56 -21.41
C PHE A 55 -7.03 -13.36 -20.02
N VAL A 56 -6.45 -12.18 -19.82
CA VAL A 56 -6.02 -11.67 -18.53
C VAL A 56 -6.82 -10.40 -18.28
N THR A 57 -7.36 -10.24 -17.10
CA THR A 57 -8.09 -9.03 -16.69
C THR A 57 -7.46 -8.45 -15.45
N LEU A 58 -7.28 -7.12 -15.43
CA LEU A 58 -6.96 -6.36 -14.24
C LEU A 58 -8.23 -5.64 -13.77
N THR A 59 -8.69 -5.96 -12.57
CA THR A 59 -9.88 -5.37 -11.97
C THR A 59 -9.52 -4.64 -10.68
N CYS A 60 -9.83 -3.35 -10.59
CA CYS A 60 -9.86 -2.62 -9.33
C CYS A 60 -11.31 -2.61 -8.85
N ALA A 61 -11.59 -3.19 -7.69
CA ALA A 61 -12.94 -3.25 -7.15
C ALA A 61 -12.97 -2.74 -5.70
N PHE A 62 -13.98 -1.91 -5.41
CA PHE A 62 -14.40 -1.60 -4.05
C PHE A 62 -15.38 -2.68 -3.58
N ARG A 63 -15.11 -3.29 -2.43
CA ARG A 63 -15.95 -4.33 -1.83
C ARG A 63 -16.42 -3.88 -0.46
N TYR A 64 -17.68 -4.17 -0.15
CA TYR A 64 -18.32 -3.90 1.13
C TYR A 64 -19.35 -5.00 1.42
N GLY A 65 -19.37 -5.57 2.62
CA GLY A 65 -20.41 -6.52 3.04
C GLY A 65 -20.10 -8.01 2.81
N ARG A 66 -21.08 -8.85 3.20
CA ARG A 66 -20.99 -10.31 3.32
C ARG A 66 -21.43 -10.99 2.00
N GLU A 67 -20.56 -11.75 1.34
CA GLU A 67 -20.88 -12.38 0.01
C GLU A 67 -22.04 -13.40 0.06
N ASP A 68 -22.44 -13.90 1.24
CA ASP A 68 -23.32 -15.07 1.37
C ASP A 68 -24.82 -14.77 1.58
N LEU A 69 -25.24 -13.50 1.54
CA LEU A 69 -26.64 -13.10 1.79
C LEU A 69 -27.23 -12.31 0.61
N ASP A 70 -27.42 -12.99 -0.52
CA ASP A 70 -28.40 -12.53 -1.51
C ASP A 70 -29.81 -12.77 -0.94
N VAL A 71 -30.39 -11.71 -0.39
CA VAL A 71 -31.79 -11.25 -0.60
C VAL A 71 -32.17 -10.12 0.36
N LEU A 72 -31.50 -9.91 1.52
CA LEU A 72 -31.76 -8.76 2.43
C LEU A 72 -30.55 -8.25 3.26
N GLY A 73 -29.30 -8.60 2.92
CA GLY A 73 -28.08 -8.27 3.69
C GLY A 73 -26.90 -7.81 2.81
N LEU A 74 -27.03 -6.59 2.28
CA LEU A 74 -26.26 -5.91 1.23
C LEU A 74 -24.75 -6.27 1.13
N SER A 75 -24.42 -7.26 0.32
CA SER A 75 -23.10 -7.40 -0.29
C SER A 75 -23.00 -6.41 -1.45
N PHE A 76 -21.94 -5.63 -1.48
CA PHE A 76 -21.74 -4.57 -2.45
C PHE A 76 -20.35 -4.66 -3.06
N ARG A 77 -20.33 -4.74 -4.39
CA ARG A 77 -19.11 -4.69 -5.18
C ARG A 77 -19.29 -3.68 -6.30
N LYS A 78 -18.39 -2.71 -6.36
CA LYS A 78 -18.27 -1.80 -7.50
C LYS A 78 -16.91 -1.96 -8.13
N ASP A 79 -16.90 -2.36 -9.39
CA ASP A 79 -15.69 -2.33 -10.18
C ASP A 79 -15.39 -0.87 -10.54
N LEU A 80 -14.30 -0.34 -9.99
CA LEU A 80 -13.80 1.01 -10.23
C LEU A 80 -13.03 1.09 -11.56
N PHE A 81 -12.40 -0.03 -11.95
CA PHE A 81 -11.65 -0.15 -13.19
C PHE A 81 -11.59 -1.60 -13.64
N ILE A 82 -11.70 -1.81 -14.95
CA ILE A 82 -11.50 -3.10 -15.60
C ILE A 82 -10.69 -2.86 -16.86
N ALA A 83 -9.58 -3.59 -17.00
CA ALA A 83 -8.84 -3.69 -18.25
C ALA A 83 -8.68 -5.15 -18.63
N THR A 84 -8.75 -5.44 -19.92
CA THR A 84 -8.65 -6.81 -20.44
C THR A 84 -7.57 -6.89 -21.50
N TYR A 85 -6.77 -7.95 -21.43
CA TYR A 85 -5.69 -8.25 -22.35
C TYR A 85 -5.86 -9.66 -22.91
N GLN A 86 -5.83 -9.82 -24.23
CA GLN A 86 -5.82 -11.14 -24.87
C GLN A 86 -4.37 -11.63 -24.98
N ALA A 87 -3.98 -12.57 -24.12
CA ALA A 87 -2.63 -13.15 -24.14
C ALA A 87 -2.47 -14.21 -25.25
N PHE A 88 -3.51 -14.99 -25.51
CA PHE A 88 -3.53 -15.97 -26.60
C PHE A 88 -4.89 -15.97 -27.33
N PRO A 89 -4.93 -16.04 -28.68
CA PRO A 89 -3.78 -15.94 -29.58
C PRO A 89 -3.14 -14.54 -29.51
N PRO A 90 -1.82 -14.40 -29.77
CA PRO A 90 -1.15 -13.11 -29.73
C PRO A 90 -1.81 -12.11 -30.68
N VAL A 91 -2.10 -10.91 -30.19
CA VAL A 91 -2.62 -9.82 -31.02
C VAL A 91 -1.54 -9.31 -31.98
N PRO A 92 -1.87 -9.04 -33.27
CA PRO A 92 -0.94 -8.42 -34.21
C PRO A 92 -0.53 -7.03 -33.72
N ASN A 93 0.77 -6.70 -33.79
CA ASN A 93 1.34 -5.42 -33.33
C ASN A 93 1.01 -5.11 -31.86
N PRO A 94 1.65 -5.80 -30.90
CA PRO A 94 1.42 -5.51 -29.48
C PRO A 94 1.74 -4.04 -29.17
N PRO A 95 0.99 -3.37 -28.28
CA PRO A 95 1.13 -1.92 -28.07
C PRO A 95 2.48 -1.51 -27.46
N ARG A 96 3.22 -2.47 -26.89
CA ARG A 96 4.50 -2.24 -26.24
C ARG A 96 5.43 -3.44 -26.47
N PRO A 97 6.75 -3.22 -26.67
CA PRO A 97 7.72 -4.31 -26.64
C PRO A 97 7.77 -4.99 -25.26
N PRO A 98 8.09 -6.29 -25.19
CA PRO A 98 8.29 -6.99 -23.93
C PRO A 98 9.36 -6.32 -23.06
N THR A 99 9.20 -6.42 -21.74
CA THR A 99 10.22 -5.99 -20.79
C THR A 99 11.37 -7.00 -20.72
N ARG A 100 12.54 -6.55 -20.22
CA ARG A 100 13.69 -7.44 -19.96
C ARG A 100 13.33 -8.67 -19.13
N LEU A 101 12.42 -8.53 -18.16
CA LEU A 101 11.95 -9.65 -17.34
C LEU A 101 11.09 -10.62 -18.17
N GLN A 102 10.17 -10.09 -18.99
CA GLN A 102 9.35 -10.91 -19.88
C GLN A 102 10.23 -11.67 -20.88
N ASP A 103 11.22 -11.04 -21.52
CA ASP A 103 12.12 -11.74 -22.45
C ASP A 103 12.88 -12.89 -21.79
N ARG A 104 13.35 -12.69 -20.55
CA ARG A 104 14.00 -13.77 -19.77
C ARG A 104 13.01 -14.89 -19.43
N LEU A 105 11.78 -14.55 -19.04
CA LEU A 105 10.72 -15.53 -18.74
C LEU A 105 10.28 -16.30 -19.98
N LEU A 106 10.13 -15.64 -21.12
CA LEU A 106 9.77 -16.28 -22.39
C LEU A 106 10.85 -17.28 -22.81
N ARG A 107 12.13 -16.91 -22.70
CA ARG A 107 13.26 -17.82 -22.96
C ARG A 107 13.29 -19.00 -21.98
N LYS A 108 13.03 -18.78 -20.68
CA LYS A 108 13.04 -19.83 -19.66
C LYS A 108 11.81 -20.77 -19.69
N LEU A 109 10.63 -20.25 -20.06
CA LEU A 109 9.36 -21.00 -20.05
C LEU A 109 9.02 -21.64 -21.40
N GLY A 110 9.62 -21.18 -22.50
CA GLY A 110 9.46 -21.75 -23.83
C GLY A 110 8.30 -21.16 -24.65
N GLN A 111 7.97 -21.82 -25.76
CA GLN A 111 7.09 -21.29 -26.82
C GLN A 111 5.62 -21.06 -26.42
N HIS A 112 5.17 -21.68 -25.32
CA HIS A 112 3.78 -21.58 -24.83
C HIS A 112 3.59 -20.50 -23.77
N ALA A 113 4.63 -19.68 -23.58
CA ALA A 113 4.60 -18.52 -22.70
C ALA A 113 4.21 -17.28 -23.51
N HIS A 114 3.25 -16.52 -23.00
CA HIS A 114 2.71 -15.33 -23.66
C HIS A 114 2.75 -14.13 -22.72
N PRO A 115 3.34 -12.98 -23.13
CA PRO A 115 3.44 -11.81 -22.28
C PRO A 115 2.11 -11.04 -22.22
N PHE A 116 1.86 -10.36 -21.12
CA PHE A 116 0.78 -9.39 -20.95
C PHE A 116 1.27 -8.20 -20.14
N PHE A 117 0.60 -7.05 -20.29
CA PHE A 117 0.88 -5.88 -19.49
C PHE A 117 -0.41 -5.08 -19.21
N PHE A 118 -0.41 -4.35 -18.09
CA PHE A 118 -1.44 -3.36 -17.78
C PHE A 118 -0.82 -2.06 -17.28
N THR A 119 -1.45 -0.95 -17.64
CA THR A 119 -1.16 0.37 -17.06
C THR A 119 -2.28 0.72 -16.09
N ILE A 120 -1.95 0.98 -14.83
CA ILE A 120 -2.93 1.37 -13.82
C ILE A 120 -3.15 2.89 -13.92
N PRO A 121 -4.38 3.37 -14.14
CA PRO A 121 -4.67 4.80 -14.10
C PRO A 121 -4.35 5.44 -12.74
N GLN A 122 -3.84 6.67 -12.78
CA GLN A 122 -3.40 7.40 -11.58
C GLN A 122 -4.55 7.76 -10.64
N ASN A 123 -5.75 7.98 -11.19
CA ASN A 123 -6.94 8.36 -10.44
C ASN A 123 -7.56 7.21 -9.62
N LEU A 124 -7.02 5.99 -9.72
CA LEU A 124 -7.51 4.87 -8.92
C LEU A 124 -6.95 4.92 -7.49
N PRO A 125 -7.73 4.50 -6.49
CA PRO A 125 -7.26 4.45 -5.11
C PRO A 125 -6.17 3.41 -4.89
N CYS A 126 -5.40 3.59 -3.82
CA CYS A 126 -4.46 2.57 -3.35
C CYS A 126 -5.20 1.40 -2.68
N SER A 127 -4.51 0.28 -2.54
CA SER A 127 -5.04 -0.89 -1.83
C SER A 127 -5.18 -0.59 -0.34
N VAL A 128 -6.42 -0.60 0.14
CA VAL A 128 -6.76 -0.35 1.54
C VAL A 128 -7.86 -1.32 1.95
N THR A 129 -7.71 -1.92 3.12
CA THR A 129 -8.69 -2.84 3.72
C THR A 129 -9.05 -2.35 5.12
N LEU A 130 -10.34 -2.20 5.40
CA LEU A 130 -10.86 -1.92 6.73
C LEU A 130 -11.06 -3.22 7.50
N GLN A 131 -10.49 -3.26 8.69
CA GLN A 131 -10.63 -4.40 9.59
C GLN A 131 -12.09 -4.56 10.05
N PRO A 132 -12.72 -5.72 9.79
CA PRO A 132 -14.08 -6.00 10.26
C PRO A 132 -14.13 -6.10 11.79
N GLY A 133 -15.30 -5.86 12.36
CA GLY A 133 -15.55 -6.13 13.78
C GLY A 133 -15.75 -7.63 14.06
N PRO A 134 -15.67 -8.05 15.32
CA PRO A 134 -15.92 -9.45 15.71
C PRO A 134 -17.35 -9.93 15.35
N GLU A 135 -18.32 -9.02 15.31
CA GLU A 135 -19.71 -9.30 14.89
C GLU A 135 -19.89 -9.26 13.36
N ASP A 136 -18.93 -8.66 12.64
CA ASP A 136 -18.98 -8.50 11.18
C ASP A 136 -18.45 -9.79 10.53
N THR A 137 -19.34 -10.75 10.35
CA THR A 137 -19.04 -11.99 9.63
C THR A 137 -19.11 -11.73 8.13
N GLY A 138 -17.98 -11.64 7.43
CA GLY A 138 -17.93 -11.37 5.99
C GLY A 138 -16.55 -10.94 5.49
N LYS A 139 -16.42 -10.69 4.18
CA LYS A 139 -15.17 -10.15 3.61
C LYS A 139 -14.97 -8.71 4.07
N ALA A 140 -13.74 -8.39 4.43
CA ALA A 140 -13.34 -7.05 4.84
C ALA A 140 -13.69 -6.01 3.76
N CYS A 141 -14.18 -4.84 4.19
CA CYS A 141 -14.44 -3.72 3.29
C CYS A 141 -13.10 -3.18 2.76
N GLY A 142 -13.00 -2.90 1.47
CA GLY A 142 -11.72 -2.44 0.92
C GLY A 142 -11.68 -2.27 -0.59
N VAL A 143 -10.53 -1.75 -1.03
CA VAL A 143 -10.15 -1.63 -2.45
C VAL A 143 -9.09 -2.69 -2.74
N ASP A 144 -9.43 -3.61 -3.65
CA ASP A 144 -8.54 -4.67 -4.09
C ASP A 144 -8.22 -4.54 -5.58
N PHE A 145 -6.98 -4.84 -5.95
CA PHE A 145 -6.56 -5.03 -7.34
C PHE A 145 -6.39 -6.52 -7.62
N GLU A 146 -7.16 -7.02 -8.58
CA GLU A 146 -7.24 -8.43 -8.92
C GLU A 146 -6.77 -8.65 -10.36
N ILE A 147 -5.77 -9.50 -10.53
CA ILE A 147 -5.40 -10.07 -11.82
C ILE A 147 -6.08 -11.43 -11.94
N ARG A 148 -6.88 -11.60 -12.99
CA ARG A 148 -7.51 -12.87 -13.31
C ARG A 148 -7.13 -13.32 -14.70
N ALA A 149 -6.50 -14.49 -14.81
CA ALA A 149 -6.23 -15.14 -16.09
C ALA A 149 -7.19 -16.32 -16.28
N PHE A 150 -7.77 -16.49 -17.47
CA PHE A 150 -8.70 -17.58 -17.73
C PHE A 150 -8.74 -17.98 -19.20
N CYS A 151 -9.11 -19.24 -19.45
CA CYS A 151 -9.35 -19.74 -20.80
C CYS A 151 -10.85 -19.70 -21.14
N ALA A 152 -11.23 -19.07 -22.24
CA ALA A 152 -12.62 -18.97 -22.71
C ALA A 152 -12.67 -18.83 -24.25
N LYS A 153 -13.81 -19.14 -24.89
CA LYS A 153 -13.98 -18.92 -26.33
C LYS A 153 -14.18 -17.45 -26.67
N SER A 154 -14.93 -16.75 -25.81
CA SER A 154 -15.22 -15.32 -25.92
C SER A 154 -15.06 -14.62 -24.57
N LEU A 155 -15.00 -13.28 -24.59
CA LEU A 155 -14.89 -12.46 -23.37
C LEU A 155 -16.16 -12.48 -22.50
N GLU A 156 -17.31 -12.72 -23.13
CA GLU A 156 -18.63 -12.73 -22.51
C GLU A 156 -18.96 -14.07 -21.84
N GLU A 157 -18.20 -15.13 -22.16
CA GLU A 157 -18.39 -16.45 -21.58
C GLU A 157 -18.04 -16.44 -20.09
N LYS A 158 -18.93 -17.01 -19.27
CA LYS A 158 -18.71 -17.11 -17.83
C LYS A 158 -17.52 -18.02 -17.54
N SER A 159 -16.41 -17.41 -17.13
CA SER A 159 -15.17 -18.14 -16.82
C SER A 159 -15.33 -19.08 -15.62
N HIS A 160 -14.89 -20.33 -15.77
CA HIS A 160 -14.96 -21.35 -14.72
C HIS A 160 -13.83 -21.18 -13.69
N LYS A 161 -14.11 -21.51 -12.41
CA LYS A 161 -13.08 -21.46 -11.35
C LYS A 161 -11.90 -22.41 -11.63
N ARG A 162 -12.20 -23.61 -12.16
CA ARG A 162 -11.21 -24.67 -12.44
C ARG A 162 -10.15 -24.28 -13.46
N ASN A 163 -10.47 -23.41 -14.42
CA ASN A 163 -9.56 -22.98 -15.49
C ASN A 163 -9.18 -21.50 -15.40
N SER A 164 -9.33 -20.90 -14.23
CA SER A 164 -8.92 -19.53 -13.98
C SER A 164 -7.91 -19.44 -12.83
N VAL A 165 -7.00 -18.49 -12.95
CA VAL A 165 -6.02 -18.10 -11.94
C VAL A 165 -6.39 -16.73 -11.44
N ARG A 166 -6.43 -16.55 -10.12
CA ARG A 166 -6.73 -15.27 -9.46
C ARG A 166 -5.58 -14.87 -8.55
N LEU A 167 -5.00 -13.70 -8.79
CA LEU A 167 -3.94 -13.10 -7.99
C LEU A 167 -4.39 -11.73 -7.50
N VAL A 168 -4.17 -11.42 -6.21
CA VAL A 168 -4.48 -10.10 -5.65
C VAL A 168 -3.17 -9.34 -5.46
N ILE A 169 -3.00 -8.27 -6.22
CA ILE A 169 -1.84 -7.37 -6.15
C ILE A 169 -2.20 -6.16 -5.26
N ARG A 170 -1.18 -5.45 -4.77
CA ARG A 170 -1.40 -4.18 -4.08
C ARG A 170 -0.93 -3.02 -4.92
N LYS A 171 -1.73 -1.94 -4.96
CA LYS A 171 -1.26 -0.62 -5.35
C LYS A 171 -0.85 0.12 -4.07
N VAL A 172 0.43 0.43 -3.93
CA VAL A 172 1.01 1.07 -2.73
C VAL A 172 1.56 2.44 -3.08
N GLN A 173 1.54 3.38 -2.13
CA GLN A 173 2.09 4.71 -2.32
C GLN A 173 3.29 4.91 -1.39
N PHE A 174 4.42 5.34 -1.94
CA PHE A 174 5.59 5.68 -1.14
C PHE A 174 5.63 7.17 -0.81
N ALA A 175 6.37 7.50 0.24
CA ALA A 175 6.60 8.87 0.65
C ALA A 175 7.17 9.73 -0.50
N PRO A 176 6.67 10.97 -0.69
CA PRO A 176 7.34 11.94 -1.55
C PRO A 176 8.77 12.24 -1.05
N GLU A 177 9.65 12.64 -1.97
CA GLU A 177 11.06 12.94 -1.66
C GLU A 177 11.25 14.22 -0.84
N LYS A 178 10.34 15.18 -0.99
CA LYS A 178 10.43 16.46 -0.28
C LYS A 178 9.53 16.40 0.95
N PRO A 179 10.07 16.43 2.17
CA PRO A 179 9.26 16.62 3.37
C PRO A 179 8.65 18.02 3.32
N GLY A 180 7.39 18.15 3.72
CA GLY A 180 6.75 19.46 3.84
C GLY A 180 7.00 20.09 5.22
N PRO A 181 6.33 21.23 5.51
CA PRO A 181 6.61 22.05 6.69
C PRO A 181 6.21 21.35 7.99
N GLN A 182 6.93 21.67 9.07
CA GLN A 182 6.61 21.20 10.42
C GLN A 182 5.15 21.53 10.80
N PRO A 183 4.31 20.54 11.13
CA PRO A 183 2.97 20.78 11.64
C PRO A 183 3.01 21.45 13.02
N SER A 184 2.29 22.56 13.17
CA SER A 184 2.10 23.26 14.45
C SER A 184 0.64 23.68 14.63
N ALA A 185 0.14 23.63 15.86
CA ALA A 185 -1.21 24.04 16.20
C ALA A 185 -1.25 24.61 17.62
N GLU A 186 -1.99 25.69 17.80
CA GLU A 186 -2.16 26.36 19.08
C GLU A 186 -3.64 26.61 19.38
N THR A 187 -3.97 26.69 20.67
CA THR A 187 -5.29 27.08 21.12
C THR A 187 -5.23 27.76 22.47
N THR A 188 -6.08 28.75 22.67
CA THR A 188 -6.21 29.48 23.93
C THR A 188 -7.60 29.25 24.49
N ARG A 189 -7.67 28.78 25.73
CA ARG A 189 -8.93 28.57 26.45
C ARG A 189 -9.08 29.59 27.57
N HIS A 190 -10.20 30.30 27.55
CA HIS A 190 -10.66 31.10 28.68
C HIS A 190 -11.66 30.29 29.51
N PHE A 191 -11.57 30.39 30.84
CA PHE A 191 -12.50 29.73 31.75
C PHE A 191 -13.53 30.74 32.26
N LEU A 192 -14.77 30.28 32.49
CA LEU A 192 -15.78 31.12 33.14
C LEU A 192 -15.26 31.65 34.47
N MET A 193 -15.54 32.93 34.76
CA MET A 193 -15.13 33.63 35.98
C MET A 193 -13.60 33.80 36.15
N SER A 194 -12.82 33.75 35.07
CA SER A 194 -11.38 34.06 35.08
C SER A 194 -10.98 34.89 33.85
N ASP A 195 -10.33 36.03 34.08
CA ASP A 195 -9.78 36.87 33.00
C ASP A 195 -8.46 36.32 32.43
N ARG A 196 -7.97 35.20 32.98
CA ARG A 196 -6.70 34.58 32.60
C ARG A 196 -6.92 33.31 31.78
N SER A 197 -6.04 33.08 30.82
CA SER A 197 -6.18 31.99 29.85
C SER A 197 -5.20 30.84 30.08
N LEU A 198 -5.54 29.68 29.53
CA LEU A 198 -4.65 28.54 29.36
C LEU A 198 -4.34 28.41 27.87
N HIS A 199 -3.07 28.57 27.51
CA HIS A 199 -2.59 28.44 26.14
C HIS A 199 -1.87 27.10 25.98
N LEU A 200 -2.25 26.36 24.93
CA LEU A 200 -1.66 25.09 24.53
C LEU A 200 -1.15 25.24 23.11
N GLU A 201 0.12 24.96 22.92
CA GLU A 201 0.81 24.89 21.64
C GLU A 201 1.42 23.49 21.50
N ALA A 202 1.30 22.90 20.32
CA ALA A 202 1.98 21.66 20.02
C ALA A 202 2.53 21.66 18.59
N SER A 203 3.66 20.97 18.39
CA SER A 203 4.27 20.79 17.07
C SER A 203 4.89 19.40 16.91
N LEU A 204 5.05 18.95 15.66
CA LEU A 204 5.73 17.70 15.30
C LEU A 204 7.10 17.97 14.68
N ASP A 205 8.10 17.13 14.87
CA ASP A 205 9.43 17.37 14.26
C ASP A 205 9.41 17.32 12.72
N LYS A 206 8.48 16.56 12.12
CA LYS A 206 8.32 16.41 10.67
C LYS A 206 6.84 16.31 10.29
N GLU A 207 6.52 16.57 9.03
CA GLU A 207 5.18 16.27 8.50
C GLU A 207 5.03 14.79 8.10
N LEU A 208 6.10 14.20 7.56
CA LEU A 208 6.09 12.84 7.04
C LEU A 208 6.88 11.91 7.97
N TYR A 209 6.26 10.78 8.31
CA TYR A 209 6.85 9.70 9.08
C TYR A 209 6.72 8.38 8.34
N TYR A 210 7.70 7.51 8.56
CA TYR A 210 7.65 6.14 8.07
C TYR A 210 6.95 5.20 9.06
N HIS A 211 6.37 4.11 8.55
CA HIS A 211 5.87 3.04 9.41
C HIS A 211 6.98 2.52 10.34
N GLY A 212 6.71 2.48 11.64
CA GLY A 212 7.67 2.09 12.67
C GLY A 212 8.59 3.22 13.16
N GLU A 213 8.60 4.39 12.52
CA GLU A 213 9.33 5.56 13.00
C GLU A 213 8.62 6.19 14.21
N PRO A 214 9.33 6.51 15.31
CA PRO A 214 8.76 7.24 16.44
C PRO A 214 8.45 8.70 16.09
N LEU A 215 7.26 9.18 16.49
CA LEU A 215 6.88 10.59 16.33
C LEU A 215 7.33 11.39 17.56
N SER A 216 7.97 12.54 17.33
CA SER A 216 8.33 13.48 18.41
C SER A 216 7.32 14.63 18.45
N VAL A 217 6.55 14.69 19.54
CA VAL A 217 5.49 15.67 19.76
C VAL A 217 5.95 16.69 20.80
N ASN A 218 6.26 17.89 20.36
CA ASN A 218 6.57 19.02 21.23
C ASN A 218 5.27 19.57 21.81
N VAL A 219 5.18 19.69 23.14
CA VAL A 219 4.02 20.26 23.82
C VAL A 219 4.47 21.39 24.72
N HIS A 220 3.94 22.58 24.46
CA HIS A 220 4.17 23.78 25.22
C HIS A 220 2.86 24.29 25.81
N VAL A 221 2.83 24.49 27.12
CA VAL A 221 1.65 24.94 27.87
C VAL A 221 2.01 26.18 28.66
N THR A 222 1.32 27.28 28.38
CA THR A 222 1.41 28.51 29.16
C THR A 222 0.12 28.65 29.97
N ASN A 223 0.18 28.32 31.26
CA ASN A 223 -0.97 28.34 32.14
C ASN A 223 -1.03 29.65 32.94
N ASN A 224 -1.64 30.68 32.38
CA ASN A 224 -1.91 31.91 33.14
C ASN A 224 -3.18 31.78 34.01
N SER A 225 -3.99 30.74 33.80
CA SER A 225 -5.25 30.53 34.51
C SER A 225 -5.06 30.20 36.00
N THR A 226 -6.18 30.21 36.73
CA THR A 226 -6.24 29.76 38.14
C THR A 226 -6.43 28.25 38.29
N LYS A 227 -6.55 27.51 37.18
CA LYS A 227 -6.80 26.06 37.20
C LYS A 227 -5.50 25.28 37.00
N THR A 228 -5.49 24.04 37.48
CA THR A 228 -4.36 23.13 37.35
C THR A 228 -4.62 22.12 36.23
N VAL A 229 -3.63 21.92 35.36
CA VAL A 229 -3.64 20.78 34.43
C VAL A 229 -3.22 19.54 35.23
N LYS A 230 -4.08 18.52 35.26
CA LYS A 230 -3.86 17.29 36.04
C LYS A 230 -2.98 16.27 35.31
N LYS A 231 -3.13 16.20 33.99
CA LYS A 231 -2.47 15.23 33.13
C LYS A 231 -2.52 15.66 31.68
N ILE A 232 -1.58 15.13 30.91
CA ILE A 232 -1.45 15.37 29.48
C ILE A 232 -1.59 14.03 28.76
N LYS A 233 -2.48 13.99 27.77
CA LYS A 233 -2.73 12.81 26.92
C LYS A 233 -2.31 13.11 25.50
N VAL A 234 -1.42 12.31 24.94
CA VAL A 234 -1.02 12.34 23.53
C VAL A 234 -1.57 11.08 22.86
N SER A 235 -2.28 11.24 21.74
CA SER A 235 -2.83 10.09 21.01
C SER A 235 -2.67 10.26 19.51
N VAL A 236 -2.23 9.20 18.84
CA VAL A 236 -2.24 9.12 17.37
C VAL A 236 -3.56 8.49 16.95
N ARG A 237 -4.28 9.13 16.02
CA ARG A 237 -5.57 8.68 15.51
C ARG A 237 -5.52 8.51 14.01
N GLN A 238 -5.96 7.36 13.54
CA GLN A 238 -6.25 7.09 12.15
C GLN A 238 -7.71 7.43 11.87
N TYR A 239 -7.94 8.17 10.80
CA TYR A 239 -9.25 8.46 10.24
C TYR A 239 -9.33 7.75 8.90
N ALA A 240 -10.38 6.96 8.69
CA ALA A 240 -10.68 6.32 7.43
C ALA A 240 -12.06 6.76 6.95
N ASP A 241 -12.07 7.61 5.93
CA ASP A 241 -13.27 8.16 5.32
C ASP A 241 -13.65 7.32 4.10
N ILE A 242 -14.79 6.64 4.17
CA ILE A 242 -15.37 5.93 3.03
C ILE A 242 -16.12 6.94 2.18
N CYS A 243 -15.69 7.14 0.95
CA CYS A 243 -16.26 8.14 0.04
C CYS A 243 -17.20 7.53 -1.02
N LEU A 244 -17.52 6.25 -0.92
CA LEU A 244 -18.37 5.52 -1.88
C LEU A 244 -19.71 5.11 -1.26
N PHE A 245 -20.82 5.53 -1.90
CA PHE A 245 -22.23 5.24 -1.58
C PHE A 245 -22.75 5.74 -0.22
N SER A 246 -22.08 5.41 0.88
CA SER A 246 -22.38 5.91 2.23
C SER A 246 -21.14 6.57 2.78
N THR A 247 -21.23 7.87 3.06
CA THR A 247 -20.14 8.60 3.71
C THR A 247 -20.07 8.17 5.17
N ALA A 248 -19.13 7.28 5.48
CA ALA A 248 -18.85 6.84 6.84
C ALA A 248 -17.40 7.20 7.20
N GLN A 249 -17.20 7.70 8.41
CA GLN A 249 -15.88 7.99 8.95
C GLN A 249 -15.60 7.04 10.11
N TYR A 250 -14.55 6.24 9.98
CA TYR A 250 -14.00 5.45 11.08
C TYR A 250 -12.87 6.22 11.74
N LYS A 251 -12.86 6.22 13.08
CA LYS A 251 -11.87 6.91 13.88
C LYS A 251 -11.27 5.95 14.90
N CYS A 252 -10.03 5.57 14.67
CA CYS A 252 -9.34 4.57 15.47
C CYS A 252 -8.10 5.20 16.14
N PRO A 253 -8.01 5.23 17.49
CA PRO A 253 -6.76 5.58 18.14
C PRO A 253 -5.75 4.45 17.92
N VAL A 254 -4.63 4.72 17.26
CA VAL A 254 -3.59 3.74 16.93
C VAL A 254 -2.41 3.76 17.89
N ALA A 255 -2.24 4.84 18.65
CA ALA A 255 -1.31 4.87 19.77
C ALA A 255 -1.81 5.88 20.81
N GLN A 256 -1.59 5.59 22.08
CA GLN A 256 -1.98 6.48 23.18
C GLN A 256 -0.90 6.49 24.25
N LEU A 257 -0.59 7.69 24.73
CA LEU A 257 0.32 7.94 25.83
C LEU A 257 -0.38 8.89 26.81
N GLU A 258 -0.45 8.50 28.08
CA GLU A 258 -0.99 9.32 29.16
C GLU A 258 0.11 9.53 30.19
N GLN A 259 0.34 10.77 30.59
CA GLN A 259 1.38 11.16 31.53
C GLN A 259 0.77 12.09 32.58
N ASP A 260 1.07 11.83 33.85
CA ASP A 260 0.61 12.63 35.00
C ASP A 260 1.45 13.90 35.19
N ASP A 261 1.87 14.51 34.09
CA ASP A 261 2.54 15.80 34.07
C ASP A 261 1.53 16.89 34.47
N GLN A 262 1.80 17.54 35.60
CA GLN A 262 0.95 18.60 36.14
C GLN A 262 1.49 19.98 35.78
N VAL A 263 0.58 20.90 35.43
CA VAL A 263 0.91 22.31 35.19
C VAL A 263 0.14 23.16 36.19
N SER A 264 0.86 23.70 37.17
CA SER A 264 0.31 24.57 38.21
C SER A 264 -0.23 25.88 37.63
N PRO A 265 -1.10 26.59 38.37
CA PRO A 265 -1.53 27.93 38.00
C PRO A 265 -0.35 28.90 37.85
N SER A 266 -0.42 29.79 36.87
CA SER A 266 0.61 30.80 36.59
C SER A 266 2.02 30.23 36.32
N SER A 267 2.11 29.05 35.71
CA SER A 267 3.37 28.43 35.29
C SER A 267 3.38 28.00 33.82
N THR A 268 4.58 27.82 33.28
CA THR A 268 4.80 27.28 31.93
C THR A 268 5.34 25.86 32.00
N PHE A 269 5.04 25.05 30.99
CA PHE A 269 5.51 23.68 30.87
C PHE A 269 5.90 23.40 29.43
N CYS A 270 7.04 22.73 29.22
CA CYS A 270 7.50 22.31 27.90
C CYS A 270 8.09 20.89 28.02
N LYS A 271 7.59 19.97 27.19
CA LYS A 271 8.09 18.58 27.14
C LYS A 271 7.89 18.00 25.75
N VAL A 272 8.80 17.11 25.36
CA VAL A 272 8.70 16.34 24.12
C VAL A 272 8.22 14.94 24.47
N TYR A 273 7.16 14.47 23.81
CA TYR A 273 6.64 13.12 23.95
C TYR A 273 6.96 12.30 22.70
N THR A 274 7.38 11.05 22.89
CA THR A 274 7.63 10.12 21.79
C THR A 274 6.54 9.06 21.73
N ILE A 275 5.97 8.84 20.55
CA ILE A 275 4.87 7.87 20.35
C ILE A 275 5.02 7.17 19.00
N THR A 276 4.85 5.84 18.97
CA THR A 276 5.05 5.05 17.74
C THR A 276 3.77 4.29 17.39
N PRO A 277 3.08 4.60 16.28
CA PRO A 277 1.89 3.86 15.84
C PRO A 277 2.30 2.55 15.15
N LEU A 278 2.07 1.41 15.82
CA LEU A 278 2.39 0.09 15.29
C LEU A 278 1.13 -0.76 15.09
N LEU A 279 1.08 -1.56 14.01
CA LEU A 279 -0.03 -2.49 13.81
C LEU A 279 -0.09 -3.58 14.90
N SER A 280 1.06 -4.01 15.43
CA SER A 280 1.16 -5.04 16.49
C SER A 280 0.23 -4.76 17.67
N ASP A 281 0.11 -3.50 18.07
CA ASP A 281 -0.60 -3.07 19.27
C ASP A 281 -2.10 -2.82 19.00
N ASN A 282 -2.53 -2.96 17.75
CA ASN A 282 -3.85 -2.56 17.27
C ASN A 282 -4.60 -3.66 16.52
N ARG A 283 -4.06 -4.89 16.49
CA ARG A 283 -4.61 -6.01 15.71
C ARG A 283 -6.04 -6.41 16.06
N GLU A 284 -6.53 -6.03 17.25
CA GLU A 284 -7.89 -6.37 17.70
C GLU A 284 -8.90 -5.24 17.44
N LYS A 285 -8.45 -4.09 16.90
CA LYS A 285 -9.30 -2.91 16.74
C LYS A 285 -10.17 -3.00 15.50
N ARG A 286 -11.48 -2.85 15.68
CA ARG A 286 -12.47 -2.72 14.59
C ARG A 286 -12.29 -1.41 13.83
N GLY A 287 -12.52 -1.44 12.51
CA GLY A 287 -12.57 -0.24 11.66
C GLY A 287 -11.21 0.40 11.41
N LEU A 288 -10.13 -0.33 11.71
CA LEU A 288 -8.76 0.07 11.43
C LEU A 288 -8.46 -0.13 9.94
N ALA A 289 -7.96 0.88 9.25
CA ALA A 289 -7.51 0.76 7.87
C ALA A 289 -6.10 0.17 7.80
N LEU A 290 -5.94 -0.84 6.96
CA LEU A 290 -4.72 -1.60 6.70
C LEU A 290 -4.36 -1.51 5.22
N ASP A 291 -3.08 -1.64 4.88
CA ASP A 291 -2.60 -1.71 3.50
C ASP A 291 -2.68 -3.12 2.89
N GLY A 292 -3.25 -4.07 3.63
CA GLY A 292 -3.30 -5.48 3.29
C GLY A 292 -4.27 -6.25 4.17
N LYS A 293 -4.26 -7.58 4.06
CA LYS A 293 -5.08 -8.45 4.89
C LYS A 293 -4.35 -8.75 6.19
N LEU A 294 -5.04 -8.66 7.32
CA LEU A 294 -4.49 -8.91 8.66
C LEU A 294 -3.75 -10.25 8.80
N LYS A 295 -4.11 -11.27 8.00
CA LYS A 295 -3.46 -12.59 8.00
C LYS A 295 -2.04 -12.61 7.40
N HIS A 296 -1.64 -11.59 6.65
CA HIS A 296 -0.34 -11.55 6.00
C HIS A 296 0.70 -10.84 6.87
N GLU A 297 1.92 -11.39 6.88
CA GLU A 297 3.04 -10.86 7.66
C GLU A 297 3.50 -9.46 7.21
N ASP A 298 3.35 -9.16 5.93
CA ASP A 298 3.75 -7.90 5.28
C ASP A 298 2.65 -6.83 5.28
N THR A 299 1.71 -6.93 6.20
CA THR A 299 0.61 -5.96 6.37
C THR A 299 0.97 -4.96 7.46
N ASN A 300 0.74 -3.68 7.18
CA ASN A 300 0.92 -2.56 8.09
C ASN A 300 -0.39 -1.76 8.23
N LEU A 301 -0.34 -0.71 9.04
CA LEU A 301 -1.38 0.33 9.02
C LEU A 301 -1.45 0.92 7.61
N ALA A 302 -2.65 1.28 7.15
CA ALA A 302 -2.81 1.89 5.84
C ALA A 302 -2.01 3.20 5.74
N SER A 303 -1.28 3.39 4.64
CA SER A 303 -0.56 4.65 4.42
C SER A 303 -1.55 5.79 4.16
N SER A 304 -1.13 7.02 4.47
CA SER A 304 -1.95 8.22 4.25
C SER A 304 -2.23 8.40 2.77
N THR A 305 -3.48 8.70 2.42
CA THR A 305 -3.88 8.89 1.03
C THR A 305 -3.50 10.30 0.57
N ILE A 306 -2.55 10.41 -0.35
CA ILE A 306 -2.23 11.68 -1.00
C ILE A 306 -3.15 11.84 -2.21
N VAL A 307 -3.97 12.89 -2.19
CA VAL A 307 -4.92 13.22 -3.25
C VAL A 307 -4.39 14.38 -4.07
N LYS A 308 -4.32 14.22 -5.39
CA LYS A 308 -3.96 15.33 -6.29
C LYS A 308 -5.07 16.38 -6.29
N GLU A 309 -4.69 17.66 -6.30
CA GLU A 309 -5.63 18.78 -6.37
C GLU A 309 -6.52 18.65 -7.62
N GLY A 310 -7.86 18.75 -7.42
CA GLY A 310 -8.85 18.54 -8.47
C GLY A 310 -9.31 17.08 -8.70
N ALA A 311 -8.78 16.09 -7.96
CA ALA A 311 -9.24 14.71 -8.06
C ALA A 311 -10.64 14.52 -7.45
N ASN A 312 -11.48 13.72 -8.12
CA ASN A 312 -12.81 13.39 -7.63
C ASN A 312 -12.72 12.42 -6.44
N LYS A 313 -13.04 12.92 -5.23
CA LYS A 313 -12.95 12.15 -3.98
C LYS A 313 -13.86 10.92 -3.96
N GLU A 314 -14.96 10.93 -4.70
CA GLU A 314 -15.90 9.81 -4.77
C GLU A 314 -15.30 8.57 -5.48
N VAL A 315 -14.25 8.76 -6.27
CA VAL A 315 -13.54 7.68 -6.98
C VAL A 315 -12.46 7.04 -6.11
N LEU A 316 -12.11 7.66 -4.97
CA LEU A 316 -10.95 7.29 -4.16
C LEU A 316 -11.23 6.21 -3.10
N GLY A 317 -12.42 5.61 -3.07
CA GLY A 317 -12.72 4.49 -2.17
C GLY A 317 -12.68 4.88 -0.69
N ILE A 318 -11.52 4.66 -0.06
CA ILE A 318 -11.25 4.88 1.36
C ILE A 318 -10.07 5.85 1.46
N LEU A 319 -10.31 7.03 2.03
CA LEU A 319 -9.28 8.02 2.31
C LEU A 319 -8.76 7.83 3.73
N VAL A 320 -7.46 7.59 3.86
CA VAL A 320 -6.82 7.41 5.16
C VAL A 320 -6.02 8.66 5.51
N SER A 321 -6.23 9.20 6.71
CA SER A 321 -5.46 10.31 7.24
C SER A 321 -5.12 10.10 8.71
N TYR A 322 -4.04 10.72 9.18
CA TYR A 322 -3.57 10.61 10.55
C TYR A 322 -3.48 11.96 11.23
N ARG A 323 -3.78 11.96 12.53
CA ARG A 323 -3.60 13.14 13.38
C ARG A 323 -3.06 12.76 14.74
N VAL A 324 -2.11 13.55 15.23
CA VAL A 324 -1.73 13.55 16.64
C VAL A 324 -2.67 14.49 17.38
N LYS A 325 -3.31 13.99 18.45
CA LYS A 325 -4.13 14.79 19.34
C LYS A 325 -3.44 14.93 20.69
N VAL A 326 -3.16 16.16 21.08
CA VAL A 326 -2.68 16.53 22.41
C VAL A 326 -3.87 17.05 23.21
N LYS A 327 -4.12 16.48 24.38
CA LYS A 327 -5.26 16.82 25.25
C LYS A 327 -4.79 17.08 26.68
N LEU A 328 -5.03 18.28 27.17
CA LEU A 328 -4.84 18.69 28.56
C LEU A 328 -6.12 18.39 29.35
N VAL A 329 -5.98 17.67 30.46
CA VAL A 329 -7.09 17.42 31.38
C VAL A 329 -7.02 18.43 32.52
N VAL A 330 -7.98 19.35 32.54
CA VAL A 330 -7.96 20.50 33.46
C VAL A 330 -8.85 20.24 34.67
N SER A 331 -8.38 20.58 35.87
CA SER A 331 -9.14 20.43 37.10
C SER A 331 -10.40 21.31 37.09
N ARG A 332 -11.59 20.72 37.25
CA ARG A 332 -12.86 21.47 37.37
C ARG A 332 -13.03 22.51 36.24
N GLY A 333 -12.72 22.09 35.02
CA GLY A 333 -12.81 22.86 33.78
C GLY A 333 -12.97 21.91 32.59
N GLY A 334 -13.34 22.46 31.42
CA GLY A 334 -13.36 21.67 30.18
C GLY A 334 -11.94 21.36 29.70
N ASP A 335 -11.75 20.17 29.14
CA ASP A 335 -10.46 19.76 28.57
C ASP A 335 -10.09 20.63 27.37
N VAL A 336 -8.78 20.86 27.19
CA VAL A 336 -8.24 21.63 26.05
C VAL A 336 -7.48 20.68 25.15
N SER A 337 -7.67 20.77 23.83
CA SER A 337 -6.96 19.90 22.90
C SER A 337 -6.68 20.55 21.56
N VAL A 338 -5.55 20.20 20.96
CA VAL A 338 -5.18 20.50 19.58
C VAL A 338 -4.97 19.21 18.80
N GLU A 339 -5.16 19.27 17.47
CA GLU A 339 -4.90 18.15 16.56
C GLU A 339 -3.92 18.59 15.47
N LEU A 340 -2.86 17.82 15.26
CA LEU A 340 -1.80 18.06 14.28
C LEU A 340 -1.90 16.98 13.20
N PRO A 341 -2.17 17.33 11.93
CA PRO A 341 -2.13 16.37 10.83
C PRO A 341 -0.69 15.97 10.52
N PHE A 342 -0.50 14.72 10.10
CA PHE A 342 0.78 14.23 9.57
C PHE A 342 0.53 13.13 8.54
N VAL A 343 1.57 12.82 7.76
CA VAL A 343 1.57 11.82 6.70
C VAL A 343 2.35 10.60 7.15
N LEU A 344 1.69 9.44 7.20
CA LEU A 344 2.31 8.14 7.50
C LEU A 344 2.42 7.30 6.22
N MET A 345 3.63 6.92 5.79
CA MET A 345 3.84 6.19 4.53
C MET A 345 4.98 5.18 4.60
N HIS A 346 5.13 4.36 3.57
CA HIS A 346 6.31 3.51 3.41
C HIS A 346 7.49 4.30 2.84
N PRO A 347 8.73 3.98 3.24
CA PRO A 347 9.93 4.53 2.62
C PRO A 347 10.05 4.04 1.18
N LYS A 348 10.59 4.90 0.30
CA LYS A 348 10.98 4.48 -1.03
C LYS A 348 12.06 3.39 -0.92
N PRO A 349 11.92 2.24 -1.60
CA PRO A 349 13.01 1.29 -1.72
C PRO A 349 14.22 2.01 -2.32
N HIS A 350 15.41 1.78 -1.77
CA HIS A 350 16.63 2.27 -2.42
C HIS A 350 16.74 1.58 -3.79
N ASP A 351 16.56 2.34 -4.86
CA ASP A 351 16.92 1.88 -6.19
C ASP A 351 18.42 1.60 -6.17
N HIS A 352 18.81 0.33 -6.26
CA HIS A 352 20.14 -0.05 -6.69
C HIS A 352 20.27 0.26 -8.18
N THR A 353 20.19 1.53 -8.57
CA THR A 353 20.76 1.96 -9.84
C THR A 353 22.27 2.00 -9.61
N PRO A 354 23.09 1.19 -10.30
CA PRO A 354 24.52 1.39 -10.26
C PRO A 354 24.75 2.81 -10.82
N LEU A 355 25.27 3.70 -9.97
CA LEU A 355 25.78 5.00 -10.42
C LEU A 355 26.67 4.74 -11.64
N PRO A 356 26.45 5.39 -12.79
CA PRO A 356 27.44 5.36 -13.85
C PRO A 356 28.70 5.98 -13.25
N ARG A 357 29.79 5.19 -13.21
CA ARG A 357 31.11 5.69 -12.81
C ARG A 357 31.37 6.99 -13.60
N PRO A 358 31.79 8.09 -12.95
CA PRO A 358 32.21 9.26 -13.69
C PRO A 358 33.37 8.85 -14.60
N GLN A 359 33.14 8.94 -15.91
CA GLN A 359 34.22 8.96 -16.87
C GLN A 359 34.93 10.30 -16.71
N SER A 360 36.22 10.26 -16.35
CA SER A 360 37.05 11.45 -16.31
C SER A 360 38.43 11.12 -16.87
N ALA A 361 38.62 11.58 -18.11
CA ALA A 361 39.85 11.94 -18.80
C ALA A 361 40.95 10.86 -18.98
N ALA A 362 41.06 10.36 -20.22
CA ALA A 362 42.34 9.90 -20.76
C ALA A 362 43.12 11.11 -21.32
N PRO A 363 44.44 11.20 -21.13
CA PRO A 363 45.27 12.16 -21.85
C PRO A 363 45.58 11.66 -23.27
N GLU A 364 45.58 12.59 -24.22
CA GLU A 364 45.97 12.38 -25.62
C GLU A 364 47.43 11.90 -25.73
N THR A 365 47.69 10.92 -26.59
CA THR A 365 48.99 10.74 -27.26
C THR A 365 48.84 9.89 -28.52
N ASP A 366 49.34 10.42 -29.63
CA ASP A 366 49.39 9.84 -30.97
C ASP A 366 50.28 8.59 -31.08
N VAL A 367 49.76 7.50 -31.66
CA VAL A 367 50.48 6.63 -32.62
C VAL A 367 49.49 5.70 -33.35
N PRO A 368 49.62 5.45 -34.68
CA PRO A 368 48.73 4.55 -35.41
C PRO A 368 49.36 3.15 -35.52
N VAL A 369 48.69 2.11 -35.01
CA VAL A 369 48.98 0.71 -35.39
C VAL A 369 47.68 -0.08 -35.46
N ASP A 370 47.43 -0.61 -36.64
CA ASP A 370 46.31 -1.46 -37.00
C ASP A 370 46.52 -2.91 -36.52
N THR A 371 45.44 -3.68 -36.43
CA THR A 371 45.32 -5.13 -36.15
C THR A 371 45.43 -5.64 -34.69
N ASN A 372 44.29 -6.01 -34.09
CA ASN A 372 43.88 -7.41 -33.90
C ASN A 372 42.65 -7.55 -32.98
N LEU A 373 41.86 -8.60 -33.29
CA LEU A 373 40.64 -9.05 -32.63
C LEU A 373 40.67 -8.99 -31.10
N ILE A 374 39.71 -8.27 -30.51
CA ILE A 374 39.08 -8.67 -29.24
C ILE A 374 37.59 -8.46 -29.41
N GLU A 375 36.87 -9.53 -29.79
CA GLU A 375 35.44 -9.62 -29.50
C GLU A 375 35.29 -9.53 -27.99
N PHE A 376 34.76 -8.40 -27.51
CA PHE A 376 34.24 -8.35 -26.16
C PHE A 376 32.96 -9.18 -26.15
N ASP A 377 33.11 -10.47 -25.81
CA ASP A 377 32.06 -11.26 -25.20
C ASP A 377 31.56 -10.47 -23.99
N THR A 378 30.52 -9.68 -24.22
CA THR A 378 29.71 -9.11 -23.16
C THR A 378 29.17 -10.31 -22.39
N ASN A 379 29.78 -10.58 -21.23
CA ASN A 379 29.27 -11.48 -20.21
C ASN A 379 27.76 -11.25 -20.06
N TYR A 380 26.98 -12.09 -20.75
CA TYR A 380 25.57 -12.30 -20.47
C TYR A 380 25.53 -12.67 -19.01
N ALA A 381 24.96 -11.80 -18.17
CA ALA A 381 24.52 -12.20 -16.85
C ALA A 381 23.72 -13.48 -17.06
N THR A 382 24.18 -14.57 -16.43
CA THR A 382 23.60 -15.92 -16.54
C THR A 382 22.08 -15.82 -16.53
N ASP A 383 21.45 -16.23 -17.65
CA ASP A 383 19.99 -16.20 -17.81
C ASP A 383 19.27 -17.05 -16.72
N ASP A 384 20.03 -17.86 -15.99
CA ASP A 384 19.57 -18.86 -15.02
C ASP A 384 19.18 -18.35 -13.63
N ASP A 385 19.49 -17.11 -13.26
CA ASP A 385 19.27 -16.59 -11.91
C ASP A 385 17.78 -16.29 -11.57
N ILE A 386 16.81 -16.78 -12.34
CA ILE A 386 15.38 -16.63 -12.00
C ILE A 386 14.96 -17.70 -10.99
N VAL A 387 14.52 -17.26 -9.82
CA VAL A 387 13.97 -18.12 -8.76
C VAL A 387 12.45 -17.96 -8.74
N PHE A 388 11.73 -19.07 -8.95
CA PHE A 388 10.26 -19.07 -8.89
C PHE A 388 9.76 -19.30 -7.47
N GLU A 389 8.83 -18.48 -7.04
CA GLU A 389 8.16 -18.59 -5.74
C GLU A 389 6.65 -18.60 -5.90
N ASP A 390 5.93 -19.17 -4.94
CA ASP A 390 4.47 -19.06 -4.91
C ASP A 390 4.07 -17.59 -4.80
N PHE A 391 2.96 -17.17 -5.43
CA PHE A 391 2.38 -15.85 -5.23
C PHE A 391 1.75 -15.68 -3.84
N ALA A 392 1.41 -16.76 -3.13
CA ALA A 392 0.86 -16.69 -1.78
C ALA A 392 1.77 -15.88 -0.84
N ARG A 393 1.16 -14.95 -0.09
CA ARG A 393 1.86 -14.17 0.94
C ARG A 393 2.05 -15.02 2.18
N LEU A 394 3.18 -14.81 2.87
CA LEU A 394 3.47 -15.48 4.13
C LEU A 394 2.40 -15.12 5.16
N ARG A 395 1.87 -16.13 5.84
CA ARG A 395 0.85 -15.97 6.87
C ARG A 395 1.51 -15.73 8.21
N LEU A 396 0.89 -14.88 9.03
CA LEU A 396 1.29 -14.69 10.42
C LEU A 396 1.09 -15.99 11.21
N LYS A 397 2.11 -16.36 12.00
CA LYS A 397 2.04 -17.51 12.91
C LYS A 397 0.97 -17.26 13.98
N GLY A 398 0.04 -18.19 14.16
CA GLY A 398 -0.93 -18.19 15.27
C GLY A 398 -2.31 -17.58 15.00
N MET A 399 -2.62 -17.15 13.76
CA MET A 399 -4.00 -16.80 13.39
C MET A 399 -4.77 -18.06 13.00
N LYS A 400 -5.96 -18.27 13.59
CA LYS A 400 -6.86 -19.39 13.27
C LYS A 400 -7.37 -19.27 11.84
N ASP A 401 -7.56 -20.42 11.20
CA ASP A 401 -8.08 -20.56 9.85
C ASP A 401 -9.53 -20.03 9.76
N ASP A 402 -9.68 -18.80 9.27
CA ASP A 402 -10.90 -18.45 8.54
C ASP A 402 -10.71 -18.93 7.10
N ASP A 403 -10.90 -20.23 6.92
CA ASP A 403 -10.91 -20.97 5.65
C ASP A 403 -12.09 -20.52 4.77
N TYR A 404 -12.09 -19.27 4.31
CA TYR A 404 -13.09 -18.80 3.34
C TYR A 404 -12.50 -18.54 1.95
N ASP A 405 -11.18 -18.36 1.83
CA ASP A 405 -10.52 -18.20 0.52
C ASP A 405 -10.02 -19.55 -0.08
N ASP A 406 -9.80 -20.58 0.75
CA ASP A 406 -9.23 -21.87 0.31
C ASP A 406 -10.23 -23.05 0.30
N GLN A 407 -11.45 -22.86 0.82
CA GLN A 407 -12.42 -23.95 1.01
C GLN A 407 -13.31 -24.25 -0.20
N LEU A 408 -12.83 -23.90 -1.40
CA LEU A 408 -13.35 -24.40 -2.68
C LEU A 408 -12.16 -24.62 -3.63
N CYS A 409 -11.24 -25.50 -3.24
CA CYS A 409 -10.26 -26.11 -4.13
C CYS A 409 -10.92 -27.06 -5.12
#